data_AF-A0A1Q8JQC6-F1
#
_entry.id   AF-A0A1Q8JQC6-F1
#
_cell.length_a   1.000
_cell.length_b   1.000
_cell.length_c   1.000
_cell.angle_alpha   90.00
_cell.angle_beta   90.00
_cell.angle_gamma   90.00
#
_symmetry.space_group_name_H-M   'P 1'
#
loop_
_entity.id
_entity.type
_entity.pdbx_description
1 polymer ?
#
loop_
_entity_poly.entity_id
_entity_poly.type
_entity_poly.pdbx_seq_one_letter_code
_entity_poly.pdbx_strand_id
1 'polypeptide(L)'
;MPAEVVPDRTPRNRGRRGDDRSRRGRRPAAPETGLDPQVKEYTPDLAVRGITGHLVRTTTGTMAWYRLAPRPWSMRSDEEREGLINAVGLALTQLTNRWLHWRVTWRPFPAADWARLHDTWAYPLPDEPGGVTWEDHLLAEQARALESQKAIKEVFLGVEIRNGRSRLGKLGDRLAASSSYRVANLAGRWVDAELSALDDEIRRVDSLMATSALAAEPVNAAQMLHLLYRSCALGLPAETIMPAAPHTEWDTEDMAAVEGLAQWSAEPYAPTVQVRGVAGGRRHDRHVLIGSLGRMGEIDVPVTDLPWMTVTDELAVPIEWSGRMRVLPQEVASRSLRHVAARVDAQQHHYEGEHNLDAPPVLSRQIDLASEVRDELDTDHTGLSARCEGWWRMAIPGHTEAEALETFEQLRYLYHPKIAVERSEAQHALAREFIPGEPLANTAYRRRMSVRHAAMAVPVATDLIGDQYGPLTFTSRTSDRVIPWNPWHDMDNHQVSGLTPIIGGLGSGKTFLMGTLAVQAVRSLSAYVTLLDPSGPLTELTKMPELAPYSRSLELLDAPAGTLNP
;
A
#
# COMPACT_ATOMS: atom_id res chain seq x y z
N MET A 1 -12.88 67.43 -91.38
CA MET A 1 -12.66 65.99 -91.64
C MET A 1 -13.18 65.24 -90.41
N PRO A 2 -14.16 64.32 -90.58
CA PRO A 2 -15.21 63.95 -89.60
C PRO A 2 -14.74 62.83 -88.64
N ALA A 3 -15.41 62.41 -87.55
CA ALA A 3 -16.76 62.56 -86.99
C ALA A 3 -16.64 62.46 -85.44
N GLU A 4 -17.33 63.25 -84.60
CA GLU A 4 -18.73 63.09 -84.12
C GLU A 4 -18.95 61.71 -83.42
N VAL A 5 -19.38 61.55 -82.17
CA VAL A 5 -20.63 62.01 -81.51
C VAL A 5 -20.57 61.79 -79.98
N VAL A 6 -21.17 62.72 -79.23
CA VAL A 6 -21.52 62.83 -77.77
C VAL A 6 -22.84 62.03 -77.53
N PRO A 7 -23.30 61.51 -76.35
CA PRO A 7 -23.42 62.36 -75.15
C PRO A 7 -23.57 61.74 -73.73
N ASP A 8 -23.49 62.65 -72.75
CA ASP A 8 -24.30 62.80 -71.50
C ASP A 8 -24.31 61.69 -70.43
N ARG A 9 -24.41 61.92 -69.11
CA ARG A 9 -24.92 63.06 -68.33
C ARG A 9 -24.51 62.90 -66.84
N THR A 10 -24.16 64.00 -66.19
CA THR A 10 -24.07 64.20 -64.72
C THR A 10 -25.47 64.18 -64.03
N PRO A 11 -25.57 63.92 -62.70
CA PRO A 11 -25.48 64.98 -61.66
C PRO A 11 -24.68 64.53 -60.42
N ARG A 12 -23.83 65.33 -59.76
CA ARG A 12 -24.08 66.53 -58.92
C ARG A 12 -25.18 66.37 -57.83
N ASN A 13 -24.70 66.10 -56.61
CA ASN A 13 -24.68 67.06 -55.47
C ASN A 13 -25.53 66.72 -54.21
N ARG A 14 -24.84 66.91 -53.07
CA ARG A 14 -25.33 67.30 -51.72
C ARG A 14 -26.05 66.27 -50.84
N GLY A 15 -25.44 65.99 -49.68
CA GLY A 15 -26.17 65.50 -48.51
C GLY A 15 -25.35 64.94 -47.35
N ARG A 16 -24.49 65.77 -46.74
CA ARG A 16 -23.94 65.67 -45.36
C ARG A 16 -24.54 64.58 -44.43
N ARG A 17 -23.70 63.71 -43.83
CA ARG A 17 -23.32 63.72 -42.38
C ARG A 17 -22.60 62.44 -41.93
N GLY A 18 -21.41 62.63 -41.35
CA GLY A 18 -20.83 61.85 -40.25
C GLY A 18 -20.09 60.57 -40.65
N ASP A 19 -18.98 60.19 -40.03
CA ASP A 19 -18.19 60.77 -38.95
C ASP A 19 -16.76 60.22 -39.14
N ASP A 20 -15.77 61.06 -38.86
CA ASP A 20 -14.38 60.85 -39.19
C ASP A 20 -13.71 59.96 -38.12
N ARG A 21 -13.25 58.76 -38.51
CA ARG A 21 -12.25 58.03 -37.73
C ARG A 21 -11.11 57.53 -38.61
N SER A 22 -10.04 58.28 -38.47
CA SER A 22 -8.69 58.12 -39.01
C SER A 22 -8.10 56.72 -38.84
N ARG A 23 -7.51 56.29 -39.96
CA ARG A 23 -6.57 55.19 -40.20
C ARG A 23 -5.47 55.06 -39.15
N ARG A 24 -5.24 53.83 -38.66
CA ARG A 24 -3.96 53.38 -38.10
C ARG A 24 -3.53 52.06 -38.75
N GLY A 25 -2.25 52.04 -39.14
CA GLY A 25 -1.38 50.95 -39.63
C GLY A 25 -1.97 49.57 -39.88
N ARG A 26 -1.89 49.14 -41.15
CA ARG A 26 -2.10 47.77 -41.61
C ARG A 26 -0.96 46.89 -41.09
N ARG A 27 -1.25 46.03 -40.11
CA ARG A 27 -0.36 44.93 -39.66
C ARG A 27 -0.12 43.96 -40.84
N PRO A 28 1.09 43.40 -40.99
CA PRO A 28 1.32 42.33 -41.96
C PRO A 28 0.45 41.11 -41.59
N ALA A 29 -0.07 40.43 -42.60
CA ALA A 29 -0.91 39.24 -42.45
C ALA A 29 -0.16 38.14 -41.69
N ALA A 30 -0.85 37.49 -40.76
CA ALA A 30 -0.33 36.30 -40.08
C ALA A 30 -0.13 35.17 -41.10
N PRO A 31 0.90 34.34 -40.97
CA PRO A 31 1.08 33.18 -41.83
C PRO A 31 -0.09 32.20 -41.62
N GLU A 32 -0.81 31.89 -42.70
CA GLU A 32 -1.82 30.82 -42.76
C GLU A 32 -1.14 29.45 -42.80
N THR A 33 -0.45 29.06 -41.73
CA THR A 33 0.01 27.68 -41.53
C THR A 33 0.18 27.42 -40.05
N GLY A 34 -0.55 26.42 -39.53
CA GLY A 34 -0.40 25.92 -38.16
C GLY A 34 -1.48 26.42 -37.20
N LEU A 35 -2.73 26.02 -37.44
CA LEU A 35 -3.60 25.79 -36.28
C LEU A 35 -2.93 24.64 -35.53
N ASP A 36 -2.34 24.93 -34.37
CA ASP A 36 -2.08 23.87 -33.39
C ASP A 36 -3.36 23.05 -33.32
N PRO A 37 -3.29 21.71 -33.46
CA PRO A 37 -4.48 20.89 -33.32
C PRO A 37 -5.13 21.33 -32.01
N GLN A 38 -6.45 21.59 -32.02
CA GLN A 38 -7.19 21.79 -30.78
C GLN A 38 -7.09 20.49 -29.99
N VAL A 39 -5.99 20.32 -29.26
CA VAL A 39 -5.77 19.23 -28.34
C VAL A 39 -6.82 19.45 -27.27
N LYS A 40 -7.86 18.62 -27.30
CA LYS A 40 -8.88 18.62 -26.28
C LYS A 40 -8.16 18.37 -24.96
N GLU A 41 -8.14 19.37 -24.08
CA GLU A 41 -7.49 19.30 -22.78
C GLU A 41 -8.02 18.07 -22.05
N TYR A 42 -7.16 17.07 -21.87
CA TYR A 42 -7.54 15.80 -21.26
C TYR A 42 -7.87 16.07 -19.80
N THR A 43 -9.10 15.73 -19.39
CA THR A 43 -9.51 15.79 -17.99
C THR A 43 -9.48 14.37 -17.45
N PRO A 44 -8.56 14.03 -16.54
CA PRO A 44 -8.54 12.72 -15.88
C PRO A 44 -9.88 12.45 -15.20
N ASP A 45 -10.34 11.20 -15.20
CA ASP A 45 -11.50 10.76 -14.40
C ASP A 45 -11.13 10.69 -12.89
N LEU A 46 -9.83 10.77 -12.57
CA LEU A 46 -9.36 10.80 -11.18
C LEU A 46 -9.77 12.08 -10.43
N ALA A 47 -10.11 11.92 -9.15
CA ALA A 47 -10.43 13.03 -8.24
C ALA A 47 -9.20 13.89 -7.88
N VAL A 48 -8.00 13.33 -8.08
CA VAL A 48 -6.71 13.99 -7.82
C VAL A 48 -6.50 15.14 -8.80
N ARG A 49 -6.06 16.28 -8.27
CA ARG A 49 -5.81 17.51 -9.03
C ARG A 49 -4.35 17.93 -9.04
N GLY A 50 -3.54 17.34 -8.17
CA GLY A 50 -2.11 17.55 -8.15
C GLY A 50 -1.47 16.96 -6.91
N ILE A 51 -0.16 16.76 -6.98
CA ILE A 51 0.64 16.20 -5.91
C ILE A 51 1.83 17.11 -5.64
N THR A 52 2.14 17.33 -4.37
CA THR A 52 3.35 18.07 -3.96
C THR A 52 3.99 17.37 -2.78
N GLY A 53 5.19 16.82 -2.99
CA GLY A 53 5.84 15.97 -2.00
C GLY A 53 4.96 14.77 -1.66
N HIS A 54 4.61 14.64 -0.38
CA HIS A 54 3.72 13.60 0.12
C HIS A 54 2.24 14.01 0.18
N LEU A 55 1.87 15.17 -0.37
CA LEU A 55 0.53 15.71 -0.32
C LEU A 55 -0.25 15.41 -1.62
N VAL A 56 -1.37 14.72 -1.49
CA VAL A 56 -2.34 14.51 -2.58
C VAL A 56 -3.47 15.53 -2.43
N ARG A 57 -3.66 16.36 -3.45
CA ARG A 57 -4.68 17.41 -3.49
C ARG A 57 -5.84 16.99 -4.38
N THR A 58 -7.04 17.22 -3.90
CA THR A 58 -8.29 16.99 -4.63
C THR A 58 -9.15 18.24 -4.54
N THR A 59 -10.26 18.32 -5.29
CA THR A 59 -11.29 19.35 -5.04
C THR A 59 -11.87 19.22 -3.63
N THR A 60 -11.78 18.00 -3.09
CA THR A 60 -12.05 17.40 -1.77
C THR A 60 -11.40 18.01 -0.53
N GLY A 61 -10.18 18.49 -0.71
CA GLY A 61 -9.23 18.68 0.37
C GLY A 61 -7.88 18.04 0.06
N THR A 62 -7.02 18.02 1.07
CA THR A 62 -5.62 17.57 0.96
C THR A 62 -5.36 16.44 1.94
N MET A 63 -4.68 15.40 1.47
CA MET A 63 -4.27 14.25 2.26
C MET A 63 -2.76 14.11 2.21
N ALA A 64 -2.11 14.08 3.37
CA ALA A 64 -0.69 13.79 3.50
C ALA A 64 -0.48 12.29 3.64
N TRP A 65 0.39 11.71 2.83
CA TRP A 65 0.65 10.27 2.81
C TRP A 65 1.96 9.92 3.51
N TYR A 66 1.90 8.90 4.35
CA TYR A 66 3.04 8.40 5.09
C TYR A 66 3.23 6.92 4.82
N ARG A 67 4.48 6.47 4.68
CA ARG A 67 4.82 5.06 4.65
C ARG A 67 5.06 4.61 6.08
N LEU A 68 4.38 3.57 6.52
CA LEU A 68 4.59 3.01 7.86
C LEU A 68 5.73 1.99 7.82
N ALA A 69 6.56 1.99 8.86
CA ALA A 69 7.60 0.98 9.00
C ALA A 69 6.98 -0.40 9.29
N PRO A 70 7.42 -1.46 8.59
CA PRO A 70 7.02 -2.82 8.92
C PRO A 70 7.46 -3.18 10.34
N ARG A 71 6.69 -4.05 11.02
CA ARG A 71 6.96 -4.48 12.39
C ARG A 71 6.99 -6.01 12.47
N PRO A 72 7.99 -6.61 13.15
CA PRO A 72 7.97 -8.04 13.38
C PRO A 72 6.83 -8.37 14.35
N TRP A 73 6.08 -9.43 14.07
CA TRP A 73 4.95 -9.87 14.89
C TRP A 73 5.22 -11.23 15.54
N SER A 74 5.59 -12.22 14.74
CA SER A 74 5.78 -13.61 15.17
C SER A 74 6.88 -13.77 16.22
N MET A 75 7.91 -12.90 16.21
CA MET A 75 9.06 -12.96 17.12
C MET A 75 8.92 -12.15 18.42
N ARG A 76 7.77 -11.51 18.64
CA ARG A 76 7.50 -10.73 19.87
C ARG A 76 6.82 -11.56 20.94
N SER A 77 7.04 -11.22 22.21
CA SER A 77 6.22 -11.74 23.31
C SER A 77 4.80 -11.18 23.25
N ASP A 78 3.84 -11.81 23.91
CA ASP A 78 2.46 -11.32 23.93
C ASP A 78 2.35 -9.95 24.61
N GLU A 79 3.15 -9.69 25.66
CA GLU A 79 3.25 -8.38 26.29
C GLU A 79 3.74 -7.29 25.31
N GLU A 80 4.76 -7.59 24.50
CA GLU A 80 5.27 -6.66 23.49
C GLU A 80 4.27 -6.42 22.35
N ARG A 81 3.48 -7.45 21.99
CA ARG A 81 2.41 -7.35 21.00
C ARG A 81 1.25 -6.49 21.50
N GLU A 82 0.81 -6.70 22.73
CA GLU A 82 -0.20 -5.86 23.38
C GLU A 82 0.27 -4.40 23.51
N GLY A 83 1.53 -4.21 23.92
CA GLY A 83 2.16 -2.89 23.98
C GLY A 83 2.13 -2.18 22.63
N LEU A 84 2.43 -2.89 21.53
CA LEU A 84 2.34 -2.35 20.18
C LEU A 84 0.90 -1.96 19.79
N ILE A 85 -0.09 -2.81 20.06
CA ILE A 85 -1.51 -2.53 19.78
C ILE A 85 -1.95 -1.26 20.52
N ASN A 86 -1.67 -1.18 21.82
CA ASN A 86 -2.05 -0.03 22.64
C ASN A 86 -1.36 1.25 22.16
N ALA A 87 -0.07 1.18 21.83
CA ALA A 87 0.68 2.33 21.34
C ALA A 87 0.19 2.82 19.98
N VAL A 88 -0.18 1.91 19.06
CA VAL A 88 -0.83 2.25 17.77
C VAL A 88 -2.20 2.87 18.01
N GLY A 89 -2.99 2.32 18.94
CA GLY A 89 -4.28 2.89 19.32
C GLY A 89 -4.13 4.34 19.79
N LEU A 90 -3.21 4.61 20.71
CA LEU A 90 -2.92 5.97 21.20
C LEU A 90 -2.42 6.92 20.10
N ALA A 91 -1.70 6.42 19.10
CA ALA A 91 -1.30 7.24 17.95
C ALA A 91 -2.51 7.65 17.11
N LEU A 92 -3.46 6.72 16.89
CA LEU A 92 -4.69 6.99 16.13
C LEU A 92 -5.60 7.98 16.87
N THR A 93 -5.67 7.96 18.20
CA THR A 93 -6.49 8.93 18.96
C THR A 93 -5.99 10.36 18.82
N GLN A 94 -4.69 10.57 18.61
CA GLN A 94 -4.13 11.90 18.32
C GLN A 94 -4.54 12.45 16.95
N LEU A 95 -5.06 11.59 16.06
CA LEU A 95 -5.58 11.95 14.73
C LEU A 95 -7.11 12.13 14.71
N THR A 96 -7.72 12.40 15.87
CA THR A 96 -9.17 12.64 15.99
C THR A 96 -9.67 13.74 15.03
N ASN A 97 -10.88 13.55 14.48
CA ASN A 97 -11.52 14.45 13.51
C ASN A 97 -10.78 14.59 12.17
N ARG A 98 -9.96 13.62 11.78
CA ARG A 98 -9.35 13.55 10.45
C ARG A 98 -9.78 12.29 9.74
N TRP A 99 -10.02 12.39 8.44
CA TRP A 99 -10.09 11.20 7.60
C TRP A 99 -8.71 10.55 7.48
N LEU A 100 -8.70 9.24 7.70
CA LEU A 100 -7.56 8.36 7.57
C LEU A 100 -7.81 7.40 6.41
N HIS A 101 -6.76 7.11 5.64
CA HIS A 101 -6.78 6.16 4.54
C HIS A 101 -5.60 5.21 4.64
N TRP A 102 -5.84 4.00 5.14
CA TRP A 102 -4.89 2.90 5.02
C TRP A 102 -4.90 2.32 3.62
N ARG A 103 -3.72 2.17 3.05
CA ARG A 103 -3.49 1.41 1.83
C ARG A 103 -2.42 0.37 2.10
N VAL A 104 -2.77 -0.90 1.98
CA VAL A 104 -1.80 -2.02 2.06
C VAL A 104 -1.63 -2.58 0.66
N THR A 105 -0.40 -2.57 0.17
CA THR A 105 -0.04 -3.07 -1.16
C THR A 105 1.24 -3.89 -1.06
N TRP A 106 1.72 -4.37 -2.20
CA TRP A 106 2.82 -5.31 -2.30
C TRP A 106 3.82 -4.83 -3.35
N ARG A 107 5.11 -4.79 -3.00
CA ARG A 107 6.21 -4.48 -3.91
C ARG A 107 6.99 -5.75 -4.27
N PRO A 108 7.24 -6.05 -5.55
CA PRO A 108 7.99 -7.25 -5.96
C PRO A 108 9.32 -7.36 -5.21
N PHE A 109 9.79 -8.60 -5.02
CA PHE A 109 11.13 -8.81 -4.50
C PHE A 109 12.14 -8.13 -5.44
N PRO A 110 13.08 -7.31 -4.94
CA PRO A 110 14.00 -6.55 -5.76
C PRO A 110 15.14 -7.47 -6.28
N ALA A 111 14.79 -8.44 -7.14
CA ALA A 111 15.68 -9.50 -7.60
C ALA A 111 16.95 -8.97 -8.30
N ALA A 112 16.83 -7.84 -9.02
CA ALA A 112 17.98 -7.18 -9.65
C ALA A 112 18.95 -6.58 -8.65
N ASP A 113 18.44 -5.87 -7.63
CA ASP A 113 19.29 -5.29 -6.58
C ASP A 113 19.89 -6.38 -5.70
N TRP A 114 19.12 -7.40 -5.33
CA TRP A 114 19.63 -8.56 -4.63
C TRP A 114 20.75 -9.24 -5.41
N ALA A 115 20.55 -9.55 -6.70
CA ALA A 115 21.56 -10.24 -7.51
C ALA A 115 22.86 -9.42 -7.60
N ARG A 116 22.75 -8.10 -7.80
CA ARG A 116 23.90 -7.18 -7.81
C ARG A 116 24.64 -7.15 -6.48
N LEU A 117 23.91 -7.05 -5.36
CA LEU A 117 24.53 -7.04 -4.03
C LEU A 117 25.16 -8.39 -3.69
N HIS A 118 24.50 -9.48 -4.08
CA HIS A 118 24.99 -10.84 -3.87
C HIS A 118 26.26 -11.11 -4.68
N ASP A 119 26.30 -10.71 -5.96
CA ASP A 119 27.49 -10.81 -6.81
C ASP A 119 28.65 -9.97 -6.27
N THR A 120 28.37 -8.75 -5.79
CA THR A 120 29.39 -7.88 -5.17
C THR A 120 29.97 -8.48 -3.89
N TRP A 121 29.15 -9.20 -3.13
CA TRP A 121 29.55 -9.87 -1.90
C TRP A 121 30.27 -11.21 -2.15
N ALA A 122 29.95 -11.88 -3.25
CA ALA A 122 30.44 -13.22 -3.55
C ALA A 122 31.93 -13.25 -3.91
N TYR A 123 32.57 -14.37 -3.60
CA TYR A 123 33.89 -14.76 -4.10
C TYR A 123 33.77 -16.17 -4.70
N PRO A 124 33.16 -16.29 -5.90
CA PRO A 124 32.74 -17.57 -6.42
C PRO A 124 33.92 -18.45 -6.83
N LEU A 125 33.71 -19.77 -6.82
CA LEU A 125 34.68 -20.71 -7.38
C LEU A 125 34.90 -20.44 -8.88
N PRO A 126 36.09 -20.74 -9.42
CA PRO A 126 36.31 -20.72 -10.86
C PRO A 126 35.34 -21.66 -11.60
N ASP A 127 34.86 -21.22 -12.76
CA ASP A 127 33.98 -22.04 -13.60
C ASP A 127 34.73 -23.26 -14.17
N GLU A 128 34.09 -24.42 -14.10
CA GLU A 128 34.65 -25.71 -14.55
C GLU A 128 33.89 -26.25 -15.78
N PRO A 129 34.57 -26.91 -16.74
CA PRO A 129 33.91 -27.48 -17.91
C PRO A 129 32.80 -28.48 -17.56
N GLY A 130 31.59 -28.23 -18.06
CA GLY A 130 30.42 -29.09 -17.83
C GLY A 130 29.71 -28.85 -16.50
N GLY A 131 30.20 -27.92 -15.66
CA GLY A 131 29.50 -27.40 -14.50
C GLY A 131 28.63 -26.18 -14.84
N VAL A 132 27.74 -25.83 -13.92
CA VAL A 132 26.99 -24.58 -14.00
C VAL A 132 27.94 -23.42 -13.69
N THR A 133 27.96 -22.39 -14.53
CA THR A 133 28.77 -21.20 -14.27
C THR A 133 28.21 -20.37 -13.13
N TRP A 134 29.01 -19.47 -12.53
CA TRP A 134 28.49 -18.53 -11.54
C TRP A 134 27.41 -17.61 -12.13
N GLU A 135 27.61 -17.12 -13.35
CA GLU A 135 26.64 -16.26 -14.04
C GLU A 135 25.31 -16.98 -14.27
N ASP A 136 25.34 -18.20 -14.81
CA ASP A 136 24.13 -19.00 -15.04
C ASP A 136 23.40 -19.31 -13.73
N HIS A 137 24.14 -19.60 -12.66
CA HIS A 137 23.58 -19.82 -11.32
C HIS A 137 22.87 -18.57 -10.80
N LEU A 138 23.52 -17.41 -10.89
CA LEU A 138 22.95 -16.15 -10.42
C LEU A 138 21.70 -15.75 -11.23
N LEU A 139 21.71 -15.96 -12.55
CA LEU A 139 20.56 -15.73 -13.42
C LEU A 139 19.40 -16.67 -13.08
N ALA A 140 19.67 -17.95 -12.82
CA ALA A 140 18.65 -18.91 -12.42
C ALA A 140 18.03 -18.55 -11.07
N GLU A 141 18.84 -18.15 -10.09
CA GLU A 141 18.37 -17.69 -8.78
C GLU A 141 17.54 -16.41 -8.89
N GLN A 142 17.96 -15.47 -9.74
CA GLN A 142 17.20 -14.26 -10.02
C GLN A 142 15.84 -14.57 -10.67
N ALA A 143 15.80 -15.49 -11.64
CA ALA A 143 14.56 -15.93 -12.27
C ALA A 143 13.61 -16.57 -11.24
N ARG A 144 14.13 -17.45 -10.37
CA ARG A 144 13.37 -18.05 -9.26
C ARG A 144 12.82 -17.00 -8.30
N ALA A 145 13.59 -15.95 -8.00
CA ALA A 145 13.15 -14.86 -7.15
C ALA A 145 11.98 -14.05 -7.77
N LEU A 146 11.97 -13.93 -9.10
CA LEU A 146 10.90 -13.24 -9.85
C LEU A 146 9.61 -14.07 -9.99
N GLU A 147 9.68 -15.39 -9.82
CA GLU A 147 8.51 -16.27 -9.81
C GLU A 147 7.65 -16.14 -8.54
N SER A 148 8.24 -15.65 -7.44
CA SER A 148 7.52 -15.45 -6.19
C SER A 148 6.41 -14.41 -6.37
N GLN A 149 5.15 -14.86 -6.32
CA GLN A 149 3.96 -14.02 -6.53
C GLN A 149 3.76 -12.99 -5.42
N LYS A 150 4.29 -13.28 -4.23
CA LYS A 150 4.12 -12.47 -3.04
C LYS A 150 5.42 -11.75 -2.69
N ALA A 151 5.17 -10.53 -2.26
CA ALA A 151 6.13 -9.46 -2.35
C ALA A 151 6.45 -8.94 -0.95
N ILE A 152 7.19 -7.83 -0.87
CA ILE A 152 7.36 -7.09 0.37
C ILE A 152 6.07 -6.30 0.62
N LYS A 153 5.39 -6.58 1.74
CA LYS A 153 4.20 -5.84 2.15
C LYS A 153 4.56 -4.40 2.47
N GLU A 154 3.87 -3.46 1.83
CA GLU A 154 3.99 -2.03 2.10
C GLU A 154 2.68 -1.47 2.62
N VAL A 155 2.79 -0.65 3.66
CA VAL A 155 1.64 -0.01 4.30
C VAL A 155 1.80 1.49 4.20
N PHE A 156 0.77 2.15 3.71
CA PHE A 156 0.67 3.59 3.62
C PHE A 156 -0.54 4.08 4.42
N LEU A 157 -0.42 5.27 4.99
CA LEU A 157 -1.50 5.96 5.69
C LEU A 157 -1.60 7.38 5.16
N GLY A 158 -2.72 7.67 4.50
CA GLY A 158 -3.16 9.02 4.18
C GLY A 158 -3.85 9.65 5.40
N VAL A 159 -3.45 10.87 5.76
CA VAL A 159 -4.03 11.67 6.84
C VAL A 159 -4.55 12.98 6.26
N GLU A 160 -5.83 13.26 6.47
CA GLU A 160 -6.44 14.53 6.06
C GLU A 160 -5.83 15.73 6.80
N ILE A 161 -5.49 16.77 6.03
CA ILE A 161 -5.06 18.07 6.52
C ILE A 161 -6.29 18.99 6.60
N ARG A 162 -6.69 19.40 7.82
CA ARG A 162 -7.98 20.03 8.12
C ARG A 162 -8.14 21.38 7.41
N ASN A 163 -7.05 22.09 7.17
CA ASN A 163 -7.08 23.38 6.49
C ASN A 163 -6.85 23.29 4.97
N GLY A 164 -6.58 22.10 4.41
CA GLY A 164 -6.19 21.91 3.00
C GLY A 164 -7.18 22.44 1.96
N ARG A 165 -8.41 22.75 2.40
CA ARG A 165 -9.50 23.26 1.55
C ARG A 165 -9.87 24.72 1.79
N SER A 166 -9.52 25.31 2.93
CA SER A 166 -10.37 26.37 3.49
C SER A 166 -10.40 27.67 2.69
N ARG A 167 -9.30 28.08 2.03
CA ARG A 167 -9.24 29.42 1.40
C ARG A 167 -8.48 29.58 0.10
N LEU A 168 -7.73 28.60 -0.42
CA LEU A 168 -7.04 28.76 -1.72
C LEU A 168 -8.01 28.69 -2.92
N GLY A 169 -8.94 27.72 -2.94
CA GLY A 169 -9.92 27.59 -4.03
C GLY A 169 -10.87 28.79 -4.12
N LYS A 170 -11.36 29.29 -2.98
CA LYS A 170 -12.24 30.47 -2.93
C LYS A 170 -11.51 31.78 -3.26
N LEU A 171 -10.19 31.82 -3.11
CA LEU A 171 -9.39 33.01 -3.41
C LEU A 171 -8.95 33.02 -4.87
N GLY A 172 -8.67 31.87 -5.50
CA GLY A 172 -8.51 31.77 -6.96
C GLY A 172 -9.75 32.29 -7.70
N ASP A 173 -10.94 31.86 -7.26
CA ASP A 173 -12.22 32.37 -7.79
C ASP A 173 -12.44 33.86 -7.51
N ARG A 174 -11.99 34.39 -6.35
CA ARG A 174 -12.12 35.82 -6.02
C ARG A 174 -11.06 36.72 -6.70
N LEU A 175 -9.86 36.21 -6.93
CA LEU A 175 -8.78 36.91 -7.65
C LEU A 175 -9.08 36.96 -9.14
N ALA A 176 -9.66 35.90 -9.71
CA ALA A 176 -10.23 35.93 -11.06
C ALA A 176 -11.38 36.95 -11.18
N ALA A 177 -12.13 37.20 -10.10
CA ALA A 177 -13.26 38.12 -10.06
C ALA A 177 -12.94 39.58 -9.68
N SER A 178 -11.70 39.94 -9.29
CA SER A 178 -11.38 41.27 -8.73
C SER A 178 -10.10 41.87 -9.32
N SER A 179 -10.24 42.83 -10.24
CA SER A 179 -9.15 43.54 -10.93
C SER A 179 -8.52 44.71 -10.15
N SER A 180 -8.62 44.76 -8.81
CA SER A 180 -8.14 45.90 -8.02
C SER A 180 -6.79 45.66 -7.33
N TYR A 181 -5.76 46.41 -7.74
CA TYR A 181 -4.38 46.35 -7.23
C TYR A 181 -4.22 46.55 -5.71
N ARG A 182 -5.17 47.24 -5.04
CA ARG A 182 -5.12 47.46 -3.58
C ARG A 182 -5.59 46.26 -2.76
N VAL A 183 -6.42 45.39 -3.33
CA VAL A 183 -6.85 44.13 -2.70
C VAL A 183 -5.76 43.07 -2.81
N ALA A 184 -4.91 43.12 -3.85
CA ALA A 184 -3.81 42.18 -4.05
C ALA A 184 -2.78 42.17 -2.90
N ASN A 185 -2.40 43.33 -2.33
CA ASN A 185 -1.42 43.40 -1.24
C ASN A 185 -1.98 42.93 0.12
N LEU A 186 -3.27 43.10 0.36
CA LEU A 186 -3.95 42.53 1.53
C LEU A 186 -4.19 41.03 1.32
N ALA A 187 -4.60 40.60 0.13
CA ALA A 187 -4.75 39.19 -0.21
C ALA A 187 -3.42 38.42 -0.07
N GLY A 188 -2.29 39.01 -0.47
CA GLY A 188 -0.95 38.41 -0.32
C GLY A 188 -0.63 38.02 1.12
N ARG A 189 -0.80 38.92 2.09
CA ARG A 189 -0.55 38.60 3.51
C ARG A 189 -1.47 37.52 4.08
N TRP A 190 -2.71 37.46 3.59
CA TRP A 190 -3.67 36.43 4.01
C TRP A 190 -3.37 35.08 3.36
N VAL A 191 -2.87 35.09 2.13
CA VAL A 191 -2.34 33.91 1.44
C VAL A 191 -1.10 33.40 2.15
N ASP A 192 -0.15 34.28 2.49
CA ASP A 192 1.08 33.91 3.20
C ASP A 192 0.77 33.34 4.59
N ALA A 193 -0.16 33.94 5.32
CA ALA A 193 -0.59 33.44 6.63
C ALA A 193 -1.35 32.10 6.54
N GLU A 194 -2.13 31.89 5.48
CA GLU A 194 -2.85 30.63 5.24
C GLU A 194 -1.88 29.52 4.81
N LEU A 195 -0.93 29.83 3.92
CA LEU A 195 0.15 28.92 3.53
C LEU A 195 1.02 28.57 4.74
N SER A 196 1.36 29.53 5.60
CA SER A 196 2.08 29.24 6.84
C SER A 196 1.26 28.39 7.81
N ALA A 197 -0.06 28.62 7.91
CA ALA A 197 -0.92 27.81 8.78
C ALA A 197 -1.08 26.37 8.26
N LEU A 198 -1.08 26.19 6.95
CA LEU A 198 -1.02 24.88 6.28
C LEU A 198 0.32 24.20 6.54
N ASP A 199 1.44 24.89 6.35
CA ASP A 199 2.78 24.37 6.61
C ASP A 199 2.95 23.97 8.08
N ASP A 200 2.46 24.78 9.01
CA ASP A 200 2.48 24.46 10.43
C ASP A 200 1.58 23.26 10.75
N GLU A 201 0.45 23.10 10.05
CA GLU A 201 -0.38 21.90 10.18
C GLU A 201 0.33 20.65 9.65
N ILE A 202 0.95 20.74 8.48
CA ILE A 202 1.70 19.66 7.86
C ILE A 202 2.83 19.24 8.80
N ARG A 203 3.66 20.18 9.28
CA ARG A 203 4.74 19.89 10.24
C ARG A 203 4.26 19.23 11.52
N ARG A 204 3.10 19.65 12.05
CA ARG A 204 2.50 19.00 13.24
C ARG A 204 2.13 17.56 12.96
N VAL A 205 1.52 17.27 11.80
CA VAL A 205 1.17 15.90 11.41
C VAL A 205 2.43 15.10 11.14
N ASP A 206 3.41 15.63 10.40
CA ASP A 206 4.70 14.97 10.14
C ASP A 206 5.40 14.58 11.45
N SER A 207 5.50 15.52 12.41
CA SER A 207 6.09 15.26 13.72
C SER A 207 5.33 14.18 14.48
N LEU A 208 3.99 14.24 14.49
CA LEU A 208 3.15 13.23 15.15
C LEU A 208 3.35 11.84 14.54
N MET A 209 3.37 11.77 13.21
CA MET A 209 3.54 10.53 12.46
C MET A 209 4.91 9.90 12.72
N ALA A 210 5.97 10.72 12.79
CA ALA A 210 7.33 10.26 13.05
C ALA A 210 7.56 9.81 14.50
N THR A 211 7.04 10.54 15.49
CA THR A 211 7.33 10.25 16.92
C THR A 211 6.37 9.25 17.56
N SER A 212 5.24 8.95 16.93
CA SER A 212 4.27 7.99 17.45
C SER A 212 4.66 6.54 17.18
N ALA A 213 3.90 5.60 17.74
CA ALA A 213 4.09 4.16 17.49
C ALA A 213 3.93 3.75 16.03
N LEU A 214 3.26 4.58 15.21
CA LEU A 214 3.14 4.38 13.77
C LEU A 214 4.51 4.44 13.07
N ALA A 215 5.47 5.19 13.65
CA ALA A 215 6.82 5.40 13.13
C ALA A 215 6.83 5.58 11.61
N ALA A 216 6.00 6.52 11.15
CA ALA A 216 5.74 6.69 9.74
C ALA A 216 6.57 7.85 9.18
N GLU A 217 7.03 7.68 7.95
CA GLU A 217 7.84 8.66 7.24
C GLU A 217 7.00 9.27 6.10
N PRO A 218 7.13 10.58 5.81
CA PRO A 218 6.55 11.17 4.61
C PRO A 218 6.95 10.39 3.36
N VAL A 219 5.97 10.07 2.53
CA VAL A 219 6.19 9.31 1.29
C VAL A 219 7.06 10.13 0.34
N ASN A 220 8.15 9.55 -0.18
CA ASN A 220 8.98 10.18 -1.20
C ASN A 220 8.35 10.06 -2.61
N ALA A 221 8.91 10.77 -3.60
CA ALA A 221 8.36 10.78 -4.97
C ALA A 221 8.20 9.38 -5.59
N ALA A 222 9.20 8.50 -5.44
CA ALA A 222 9.16 7.13 -5.97
C ALA A 222 8.10 6.27 -5.26
N GLN A 223 7.95 6.43 -3.95
CA GLN A 223 6.95 5.72 -3.16
C GLN A 223 5.53 6.24 -3.46
N MET A 224 5.35 7.54 -3.69
CA MET A 224 4.07 8.13 -4.08
C MET A 224 3.65 7.61 -5.46
N LEU A 225 4.59 7.58 -6.39
CA LEU A 225 4.38 6.96 -7.69
C LEU A 225 3.94 5.51 -7.56
N HIS A 226 4.71 4.71 -6.82
CA HIS A 226 4.39 3.31 -6.59
C HIS A 226 2.98 3.14 -6.01
N LEU A 227 2.63 3.93 -4.99
CA LEU A 227 1.31 3.93 -4.37
C LEU A 227 0.19 4.20 -5.39
N LEU A 228 0.31 5.24 -6.21
CA LEU A 228 -0.70 5.59 -7.20
C LEU A 228 -0.80 4.52 -8.30
N TYR A 229 0.34 4.10 -8.84
CA TYR A 229 0.41 3.05 -9.85
C TYR A 229 -0.24 1.76 -9.35
N ARG A 230 0.12 1.28 -8.15
CA ARG A 230 -0.48 0.08 -7.56
C ARG A 230 -1.96 0.24 -7.28
N SER A 231 -2.41 1.44 -6.89
CA SER A 231 -3.84 1.69 -6.69
C SER A 231 -4.66 1.75 -7.98
N CYS A 232 -4.07 2.15 -9.12
CA CYS A 232 -4.72 2.09 -10.43
C CYS A 232 -4.57 0.72 -11.09
N ALA A 233 -3.49 -0.01 -10.82
CA ALA A 233 -3.18 -1.32 -11.40
C ALA A 233 -3.57 -2.50 -10.49
N LEU A 234 -4.74 -2.42 -9.85
CA LEU A 234 -5.19 -3.45 -8.90
C LEU A 234 -5.15 -4.85 -9.52
N GLY A 235 -4.56 -5.80 -8.79
CA GLY A 235 -4.47 -7.21 -9.20
C GLY A 235 -3.54 -7.52 -10.37
N LEU A 236 -3.01 -6.50 -11.07
CA LEU A 236 -1.92 -6.70 -12.02
C LEU A 236 -0.64 -7.07 -11.26
N PRO A 237 0.29 -7.85 -11.87
CA PRO A 237 1.57 -8.18 -11.25
C PRO A 237 2.26 -6.92 -10.71
N ALA A 238 2.82 -7.03 -9.51
CA ALA A 238 3.53 -5.92 -8.89
C ALA A 238 4.85 -5.72 -9.63
N GLU A 239 5.03 -4.58 -10.30
CA GLU A 239 6.27 -4.25 -10.99
C GLU A 239 7.06 -3.20 -10.24
N THR A 240 8.38 -3.26 -10.37
CA THR A 240 9.25 -2.16 -9.97
C THR A 240 9.13 -1.06 -11.01
N ILE A 241 8.09 -0.25 -10.89
CA ILE A 241 7.91 0.93 -11.74
C ILE A 241 8.75 2.05 -11.14
N MET A 242 9.90 2.30 -11.77
CA MET A 242 10.78 3.42 -11.43
C MET A 242 10.97 4.25 -12.71
N PRO A 243 10.44 5.48 -12.78
CA PRO A 243 10.74 6.39 -13.86
C PRO A 243 12.20 6.81 -13.70
N ALA A 244 12.85 7.18 -14.81
CA ALA A 244 14.26 7.56 -14.79
C ALA A 244 14.57 8.73 -13.83
N ALA A 245 13.58 9.57 -13.52
CA ALA A 245 13.64 10.59 -12.47
C ALA A 245 12.24 10.84 -11.89
N PRO A 246 11.90 10.28 -10.70
CA PRO A 246 10.66 10.63 -10.03
C PRO A 246 10.75 12.06 -9.48
N HIS A 247 9.82 12.93 -9.88
CA HIS A 247 9.72 14.30 -9.39
C HIS A 247 8.63 14.45 -8.33
N THR A 248 8.72 15.50 -7.52
CA THR A 248 7.87 15.71 -6.33
C THR A 248 6.58 16.48 -6.61
N GLU A 249 6.47 17.10 -7.78
CA GLU A 249 5.33 17.92 -8.17
C GLU A 249 4.67 17.31 -9.38
N TRP A 250 3.39 16.99 -9.30
CA TRP A 250 2.69 16.36 -10.40
C TRP A 250 1.44 17.13 -10.75
N ASP A 251 1.31 17.37 -12.04
CA ASP A 251 0.20 18.11 -12.63
C ASP A 251 -0.83 17.16 -13.25
N THR A 252 -1.90 17.72 -13.79
CA THR A 252 -3.01 16.97 -14.39
C THR A 252 -2.56 16.02 -15.51
N GLU A 253 -1.53 16.38 -16.27
CA GLU A 253 -0.98 15.54 -17.35
C GLU A 253 -0.28 14.29 -16.82
N ASP A 254 0.47 14.41 -15.71
CA ASP A 254 1.10 13.26 -15.06
C ASP A 254 0.04 12.30 -14.50
N MET A 255 -1.10 12.83 -14.03
CA MET A 255 -2.24 12.00 -13.57
C MET A 255 -2.86 11.21 -14.72
N ALA A 256 -2.92 11.78 -15.92
CA ALA A 256 -3.40 11.08 -17.12
C ALA A 256 -2.53 9.86 -17.46
N ALA A 257 -1.21 9.99 -17.30
CA ALA A 257 -0.28 8.89 -17.53
C ALA A 257 -0.52 7.74 -16.54
N VAL A 258 -0.84 8.05 -15.27
CA VAL A 258 -1.20 7.03 -14.26
C VAL A 258 -2.54 6.37 -14.57
N GLU A 259 -3.55 7.14 -14.95
CA GLU A 259 -4.86 6.60 -15.30
C GLU A 259 -4.77 5.67 -16.52
N GLY A 260 -3.94 6.00 -17.51
CA GLY A 260 -3.75 5.22 -18.73
C GLY A 260 -3.06 3.86 -18.56
N LEU A 261 -2.51 3.55 -17.39
CA LEU A 261 -1.77 2.30 -17.15
C LEU A 261 -2.66 1.06 -17.16
N ALA A 262 -3.86 1.22 -16.60
CA ALA A 262 -4.79 0.15 -16.38
C ALA A 262 -6.19 0.62 -16.72
N GLN A 263 -6.81 -0.05 -17.67
CA GLN A 263 -8.20 0.18 -18.02
C GLN A 263 -9.09 -0.70 -17.15
N TRP A 264 -10.04 -0.06 -16.48
CA TRP A 264 -11.05 -0.75 -15.68
C TRP A 264 -12.35 -0.88 -16.46
N SER A 265 -12.96 -2.05 -16.41
CA SER A 265 -14.29 -2.29 -16.95
C SER A 265 -15.05 -3.25 -16.07
N ALA A 266 -16.32 -2.95 -15.78
CA ALA A 266 -17.21 -3.86 -15.08
C ALA A 266 -18.61 -3.74 -15.68
N GLU A 267 -19.24 -4.87 -15.97
CA GLU A 267 -20.66 -4.87 -16.31
C GLU A 267 -21.48 -4.51 -15.05
N PRO A 268 -22.66 -3.89 -15.20
CA PRO A 268 -23.55 -3.66 -14.07
C PRO A 268 -23.81 -4.97 -13.32
N TYR A 269 -23.63 -4.96 -11.99
CA TYR A 269 -23.76 -6.13 -11.11
C TYR A 269 -22.77 -7.27 -11.36
N ALA A 270 -21.75 -7.08 -12.20
CA ALA A 270 -20.66 -8.03 -12.34
C ALA A 270 -20.03 -8.30 -10.97
N PRO A 271 -19.66 -9.56 -10.69
CA PRO A 271 -19.08 -9.93 -9.40
C PRO A 271 -17.65 -9.40 -9.23
N THR A 272 -17.01 -8.99 -10.32
CA THR A 272 -15.61 -8.52 -10.37
C THR A 272 -15.47 -7.30 -11.30
N VAL A 273 -14.38 -6.55 -11.12
CA VAL A 273 -13.89 -5.57 -12.10
C VAL A 273 -12.82 -6.24 -12.95
N GLN A 274 -12.91 -6.10 -14.27
CA GLN A 274 -11.82 -6.45 -15.17
C GLN A 274 -10.81 -5.30 -15.18
N VAL A 275 -9.56 -5.62 -14.87
CA VAL A 275 -8.42 -4.71 -14.88
C VAL A 275 -7.45 -5.18 -15.97
N ARG A 276 -7.33 -4.38 -17.02
CA ARG A 276 -6.47 -4.67 -18.18
C ARG A 276 -5.33 -3.67 -18.22
N GLY A 277 -4.09 -4.16 -18.29
CA GLY A 277 -2.92 -3.29 -18.35
C GLY A 277 -1.71 -3.99 -18.93
N VAL A 278 -0.59 -3.26 -19.00
CA VAL A 278 0.69 -3.81 -19.41
C VAL A 278 1.59 -3.88 -18.19
N ALA A 279 2.15 -5.07 -17.95
CA ALA A 279 3.16 -5.31 -16.92
C ALA A 279 4.25 -6.19 -17.57
N GLY A 280 5.48 -5.69 -17.59
CA GLY A 280 6.66 -6.47 -17.97
C GLY A 280 6.73 -6.67 -19.47
N GLY A 281 6.26 -5.67 -20.22
CA GLY A 281 6.07 -5.74 -21.66
C GLY A 281 4.95 -6.68 -22.12
N ARG A 282 4.23 -7.32 -21.19
CA ARG A 282 3.14 -8.26 -21.49
C ARG A 282 1.80 -7.65 -21.09
N ARG A 283 0.78 -7.89 -21.92
CA ARG A 283 -0.60 -7.54 -21.58
C ARG A 283 -1.13 -8.54 -20.57
N HIS A 284 -1.77 -8.02 -19.53
CA HIS A 284 -2.45 -8.81 -18.52
C HIS A 284 -3.92 -8.40 -18.47
N ASP A 285 -4.75 -9.41 -18.30
CA ASP A 285 -6.16 -9.28 -17.96
C ASP A 285 -6.38 -9.97 -16.61
N ARG A 286 -7.05 -9.29 -15.69
CA ARG A 286 -7.27 -9.73 -14.32
C ARG A 286 -8.68 -9.40 -13.89
N HIS A 287 -9.28 -10.31 -13.14
CA HIS A 287 -10.51 -10.05 -12.44
C HIS A 287 -10.20 -9.69 -10.99
N VAL A 288 -10.71 -8.56 -10.53
CA VAL A 288 -10.53 -8.10 -9.15
C VAL A 288 -11.89 -8.02 -8.48
N LEU A 289 -12.05 -8.80 -7.40
CA LEU A 289 -13.22 -8.74 -6.53
C LEU A 289 -12.91 -7.84 -5.34
N ILE A 290 -13.81 -6.90 -5.05
CA ILE A 290 -13.74 -6.03 -3.87
C ILE A 290 -14.63 -6.59 -2.76
N GLY A 291 -13.99 -7.22 -1.78
CA GLY A 291 -14.60 -7.69 -0.54
C GLY A 291 -14.67 -6.58 0.51
N SER A 292 -15.65 -6.62 1.39
CA SER A 292 -15.88 -5.64 2.45
C SER A 292 -15.99 -6.32 3.80
N LEU A 293 -15.33 -5.79 4.83
CA LEU A 293 -15.52 -6.29 6.18
C LEU A 293 -16.91 -5.96 6.71
N GLY A 294 -17.63 -7.01 7.10
CA GLY A 294 -18.96 -7.01 7.68
C GLY A 294 -18.95 -7.03 9.20
N ARG A 295 -19.87 -7.74 9.83
CA ARG A 295 -19.93 -7.81 11.30
C ARG A 295 -18.65 -8.43 11.85
N MET A 296 -18.11 -7.83 12.89
CA MET A 296 -16.94 -8.31 13.62
C MET A 296 -17.42 -8.69 15.02
N GLY A 297 -17.12 -9.90 15.44
CA GLY A 297 -17.32 -10.41 16.79
C GLY A 297 -16.13 -10.10 17.68
N GLU A 298 -16.03 -10.82 18.78
CA GLU A 298 -14.88 -10.73 19.69
C GLU A 298 -13.65 -11.39 19.05
N ILE A 299 -12.56 -10.62 19.01
CA ILE A 299 -11.27 -11.04 18.50
C ILE A 299 -10.27 -10.82 19.62
N ASP A 300 -9.45 -11.82 19.88
CA ASP A 300 -8.50 -11.87 20.98
C ASP A 300 -7.07 -11.89 20.45
N VAL A 301 -6.58 -10.70 20.09
CA VAL A 301 -5.20 -10.48 19.64
C VAL A 301 -4.40 -9.87 20.80
N PRO A 302 -3.21 -10.41 21.16
CA PRO A 302 -2.41 -11.41 20.43
C PRO A 302 -2.59 -12.87 20.88
N VAL A 303 -3.42 -13.14 21.89
CA VAL A 303 -3.40 -14.42 22.62
C VAL A 303 -3.89 -15.58 21.77
N THR A 304 -5.04 -15.44 21.13
CA THR A 304 -5.69 -16.52 20.38
C THR A 304 -5.66 -16.28 18.88
N ASP A 305 -5.79 -15.02 18.46
CA ASP A 305 -5.99 -14.63 17.07
C ASP A 305 -4.81 -13.86 16.49
N LEU A 306 -4.64 -13.95 15.18
CA LEU A 306 -3.76 -13.08 14.41
C LEU A 306 -4.36 -11.67 14.30
N PRO A 307 -3.51 -10.63 14.12
CA PRO A 307 -3.99 -9.32 13.71
C PRO A 307 -4.90 -9.42 12.49
N TRP A 308 -6.09 -8.84 12.57
CA TRP A 308 -7.13 -9.22 11.62
C TRP A 308 -6.85 -8.75 10.19
N MET A 309 -5.94 -7.79 9.93
CA MET A 309 -5.52 -7.47 8.55
C MET A 309 -4.41 -8.37 8.01
N THR A 310 -3.76 -9.19 8.85
CA THR A 310 -2.70 -10.12 8.42
C THR A 310 -3.22 -11.51 8.08
N VAL A 311 -4.48 -11.83 8.40
CA VAL A 311 -5.10 -13.11 8.04
C VAL A 311 -5.04 -13.35 6.53
N THR A 312 -5.16 -12.30 5.73
CA THR A 312 -5.05 -12.39 4.27
C THR A 312 -3.66 -12.79 3.78
N ASP A 313 -2.64 -12.59 4.61
CA ASP A 313 -1.27 -12.93 4.23
C ASP A 313 -1.10 -14.45 4.10
N GLU A 314 -1.99 -15.27 4.67
CA GLU A 314 -1.94 -16.73 4.53
C GLU A 314 -2.28 -17.23 3.10
N LEU A 315 -3.04 -16.46 2.32
CA LEU A 315 -3.50 -16.84 0.98
C LEU A 315 -2.42 -16.63 -0.06
N ALA A 316 -2.20 -17.53 -1.01
CA ALA A 316 -1.12 -17.43 -2.02
C ALA A 316 -1.14 -16.14 -2.87
N VAL A 317 -2.31 -15.54 -3.09
CA VAL A 317 -2.43 -14.30 -3.86
C VAL A 317 -2.23 -13.04 -2.99
N PRO A 318 -1.63 -11.96 -3.52
CA PRO A 318 -1.39 -10.73 -2.77
C PRO A 318 -2.68 -9.93 -2.61
N ILE A 319 -3.41 -10.17 -1.52
CA ILE A 319 -4.61 -9.38 -1.18
C ILE A 319 -4.21 -7.96 -0.79
N GLU A 320 -4.83 -6.99 -1.43
CA GLU A 320 -4.56 -5.58 -1.19
C GLU A 320 -5.68 -4.95 -0.35
N TRP A 321 -5.37 -3.99 0.52
CA TRP A 321 -6.36 -3.35 1.38
C TRP A 321 -6.53 -1.86 1.10
N SER A 322 -7.77 -1.40 1.24
CA SER A 322 -8.14 0.01 1.40
C SER A 322 -9.01 0.17 2.65
N GLY A 323 -8.49 0.86 3.66
CA GLY A 323 -9.18 1.16 4.91
C GLY A 323 -9.45 2.65 5.03
N ARG A 324 -10.70 3.10 4.97
CA ARG A 324 -11.08 4.50 5.19
C ARG A 324 -11.71 4.61 6.56
N MET A 325 -11.17 5.44 7.44
CA MET A 325 -11.72 5.59 8.79
C MET A 325 -11.59 6.99 9.33
N ARG A 326 -12.32 7.27 10.40
CA ARG A 326 -12.22 8.50 11.17
C ARG A 326 -12.36 8.19 12.64
N VAL A 327 -11.43 8.70 13.44
CA VAL A 327 -11.51 8.63 14.90
C VAL A 327 -12.46 9.73 15.38
N LEU A 328 -13.45 9.32 16.18
CA LEU A 328 -14.50 10.18 16.70
C LEU A 328 -14.02 10.88 17.98
N PRO A 329 -14.43 12.14 18.22
CA PRO A 329 -14.21 12.78 19.51
C PRO A 329 -14.84 11.98 20.64
N GLN A 330 -14.16 11.95 21.78
CA GLN A 330 -14.60 11.19 22.94
C GLN A 330 -16.00 11.62 23.41
N GLU A 331 -16.35 12.90 23.32
CA GLU A 331 -17.66 13.42 23.70
C GLU A 331 -18.78 12.91 22.79
N VAL A 332 -18.49 12.78 21.49
CA VAL A 332 -19.46 12.28 20.50
C VAL A 332 -19.65 10.77 20.69
N ALA A 333 -18.56 10.04 20.86
CA ALA A 333 -18.59 8.60 21.09
C ALA A 333 -19.31 8.25 22.42
N SER A 334 -18.91 8.88 23.52
CA SER A 334 -19.52 8.67 24.85
C SER A 334 -21.00 9.01 24.87
N ARG A 335 -21.43 10.10 24.22
CA ARG A 335 -22.87 10.44 24.12
C ARG A 335 -23.66 9.36 23.40
N SER A 336 -23.14 8.85 22.27
CA SER A 336 -23.81 7.78 21.53
C SER A 336 -23.93 6.50 22.36
N LEU A 337 -22.87 6.13 23.10
CA LEU A 337 -22.85 4.92 23.92
C LEU A 337 -23.77 5.05 25.14
N ARG A 338 -23.73 6.19 25.85
CA ARG A 338 -24.68 6.48 26.94
C ARG A 338 -26.13 6.43 26.47
N HIS A 339 -26.42 6.89 25.26
CA HIS A 339 -27.77 6.80 24.69
C HIS A 339 -28.20 5.35 24.43
N VAL A 340 -27.29 4.50 23.94
CA VAL A 340 -27.56 3.07 23.76
C VAL A 340 -27.76 2.38 25.11
N ALA A 341 -26.90 2.64 26.09
CA ALA A 341 -27.03 2.10 27.44
C ALA A 341 -28.35 2.52 28.10
N ALA A 342 -28.71 3.80 28.05
CA ALA A 342 -29.98 4.31 28.58
C ALA A 342 -31.21 3.67 27.90
N ARG A 343 -31.12 3.34 26.60
CA ARG A 343 -32.18 2.63 25.90
C ARG A 343 -32.32 1.18 26.37
N VAL A 344 -31.21 0.49 26.63
CA VAL A 344 -31.20 -0.87 27.18
C VAL A 344 -31.76 -0.86 28.60
N ASP A 345 -31.35 0.09 29.45
CA ASP A 345 -31.87 0.25 30.81
C ASP A 345 -33.40 0.53 30.80
N ALA A 346 -33.87 1.38 29.86
CA ALA A 346 -35.29 1.63 29.70
C ALA A 346 -36.07 0.38 29.26
N GLN A 347 -35.47 -0.46 28.40
CA GLN A 347 -36.06 -1.75 28.02
C GLN A 347 -36.11 -2.71 29.22
N GLN A 348 -35.03 -2.80 30.00
CA GLN A 348 -34.99 -3.61 31.22
C GLN A 348 -36.09 -3.17 32.20
N HIS A 349 -36.17 -1.87 32.49
CA HIS A 349 -37.18 -1.31 33.38
C HIS A 349 -38.60 -1.58 32.90
N HIS A 350 -38.84 -1.57 31.59
CA HIS A 350 -40.14 -1.94 31.02
C HIS A 350 -40.49 -3.41 31.29
N TYR A 351 -39.56 -4.35 31.06
CA TYR A 351 -39.80 -5.77 31.32
C TYR A 351 -39.98 -6.09 32.81
N GLU A 352 -39.03 -5.65 33.63
CA GLU A 352 -38.98 -5.98 35.05
C GLU A 352 -39.95 -5.14 35.89
N GLY A 353 -40.07 -3.85 35.59
CA GLY A 353 -40.85 -2.89 36.37
C GLY A 353 -42.31 -2.75 35.95
N GLU A 354 -42.60 -2.77 34.65
CA GLU A 354 -43.98 -2.57 34.15
C GLU A 354 -44.73 -3.89 33.88
N HIS A 355 -44.02 -4.93 33.43
CA HIS A 355 -44.63 -6.23 33.11
C HIS A 355 -44.35 -7.33 34.14
N ASN A 356 -43.43 -7.11 35.09
CA ASN A 356 -43.00 -8.09 36.10
C ASN A 356 -42.58 -9.43 35.47
N LEU A 357 -41.94 -9.35 34.29
CA LEU A 357 -41.43 -10.46 33.51
C LEU A 357 -39.91 -10.42 33.53
N ASP A 358 -39.27 -11.60 33.58
CA ASP A 358 -37.82 -11.69 33.47
C ASP A 358 -37.34 -11.18 32.10
N ALA A 359 -36.25 -10.41 32.11
CA ALA A 359 -35.63 -9.90 30.90
C ALA A 359 -35.23 -11.08 29.97
N PRO A 360 -35.57 -11.01 28.66
CA PRO A 360 -35.15 -12.03 27.71
C PRO A 360 -33.62 -12.23 27.73
N PRO A 361 -33.09 -13.45 27.53
CA PRO A 361 -31.64 -13.73 27.56
C PRO A 361 -30.78 -12.94 26.55
N VAL A 362 -31.41 -12.35 25.53
CA VAL A 362 -30.74 -11.43 24.59
C VAL A 362 -30.59 -10.04 25.21
N LEU A 363 -31.58 -9.58 25.99
CA LEU A 363 -31.55 -8.30 26.68
C LEU A 363 -30.59 -8.33 27.87
N SER A 364 -30.51 -9.44 28.62
CA SER A 364 -29.52 -9.60 29.69
C SER A 364 -28.08 -9.41 29.20
N ARG A 365 -27.72 -10.05 28.08
CA ARG A 365 -26.40 -9.84 27.44
C ARG A 365 -26.16 -8.40 26.99
N GLN A 366 -27.22 -7.69 26.56
CA GLN A 366 -27.11 -6.28 26.21
C GLN A 366 -26.91 -5.39 27.44
N ILE A 367 -27.48 -5.76 28.59
CA ILE A 367 -27.29 -5.08 29.88
C ILE A 367 -25.85 -5.27 30.34
N ASP A 368 -25.32 -6.49 30.29
CA ASP A 368 -23.93 -6.79 30.63
C ASP A 368 -22.97 -5.97 29.76
N LEU A 369 -23.14 -6.01 28.43
CA LEU A 369 -22.34 -5.23 27.49
C LEU A 369 -22.49 -3.71 27.71
N ALA A 370 -23.69 -3.23 28.01
CA ALA A 370 -23.92 -1.82 28.31
C ALA A 370 -23.26 -1.39 29.63
N SER A 371 -23.10 -2.32 30.59
CA SER A 371 -22.39 -2.07 31.84
C SER A 371 -20.87 -2.04 31.61
N GLU A 372 -20.32 -2.98 30.86
CA GLU A 372 -18.89 -2.96 30.46
C GLU A 372 -18.52 -1.68 29.70
N VAL A 373 -19.37 -1.26 28.76
CA VAL A 373 -19.17 0.00 28.01
C VAL A 373 -19.23 1.22 28.94
N ARG A 374 -20.08 1.20 29.97
CA ARG A 374 -20.15 2.27 30.98
C ARG A 374 -18.89 2.31 31.82
N ASP A 375 -18.48 1.17 32.36
CA ASP A 375 -17.27 1.03 33.16
C ASP A 375 -16.07 1.49 32.34
N GLU A 376 -15.95 1.05 31.08
CA GLU A 376 -14.92 1.51 30.14
C GLU A 376 -14.95 3.04 29.98
N LEU A 377 -16.11 3.66 29.77
CA LEU A 377 -16.21 5.11 29.59
C LEU A 377 -15.90 5.93 30.84
N ASP A 378 -16.20 5.40 32.02
CA ASP A 378 -16.03 6.09 33.30
C ASP A 378 -14.62 5.86 33.90
N THR A 379 -13.98 4.72 33.62
CA THR A 379 -12.64 4.38 34.10
C THR A 379 -11.51 4.60 33.09
N ASP A 380 -11.80 4.74 31.79
CA ASP A 380 -10.73 4.95 30.82
C ASP A 380 -10.14 6.36 30.89
N HIS A 381 -8.96 6.44 31.51
CA HIS A 381 -8.10 7.61 31.51
C HIS A 381 -7.01 7.54 30.41
N THR A 382 -6.92 6.44 29.67
CA THR A 382 -5.88 6.21 28.66
C THR A 382 -6.25 6.78 27.29
N GLY A 383 -7.56 6.95 27.01
CA GLY A 383 -8.09 7.42 25.74
C GLY A 383 -8.28 6.32 24.70
N LEU A 384 -7.91 5.07 25.01
CA LEU A 384 -8.10 3.90 24.12
C LEU A 384 -9.58 3.54 23.90
N SER A 385 -10.47 4.03 24.75
CA SER A 385 -11.93 3.92 24.61
C SER A 385 -12.53 4.88 23.60
N ALA A 386 -11.69 5.72 22.97
CA ALA A 386 -12.06 6.42 21.75
C ALA A 386 -12.62 5.43 20.72
N ARG A 387 -13.59 5.89 19.94
CA ARG A 387 -14.25 5.06 18.92
C ARG A 387 -13.88 5.56 17.54
N CYS A 388 -13.79 4.64 16.59
CA CYS A 388 -13.67 4.99 15.18
C CYS A 388 -14.86 4.45 14.40
N GLU A 389 -15.14 5.11 13.28
CA GLU A 389 -15.98 4.53 12.24
C GLU A 389 -15.17 4.40 10.95
N GLY A 390 -15.40 3.33 10.20
CA GLY A 390 -14.64 3.09 8.97
C GLY A 390 -15.21 2.02 8.06
N TRP A 391 -14.55 1.88 6.92
CA TRP A 391 -14.80 0.92 5.85
C TRP A 391 -13.47 0.27 5.49
N TRP A 392 -13.45 -1.06 5.49
CA TRP A 392 -12.26 -1.83 5.13
C TRP A 392 -12.61 -2.72 3.95
N ARG A 393 -11.90 -2.50 2.85
CA ARG A 393 -12.06 -3.18 1.57
C ARG A 393 -10.82 -4.01 1.28
N MET A 394 -11.04 -5.18 0.68
CA MET A 394 -10.00 -6.08 0.19
C MET A 394 -10.14 -6.21 -1.32
N ALA A 395 -9.06 -5.97 -2.06
CA ALA A 395 -8.98 -6.27 -3.49
C ALA A 395 -8.38 -7.66 -3.65
N ILE A 396 -9.19 -8.56 -4.20
CA ILE A 396 -8.92 -9.98 -4.33
C ILE A 396 -8.71 -10.27 -5.81
N PRO A 397 -7.47 -10.47 -6.25
CA PRO A 397 -7.16 -10.70 -7.66
C PRO A 397 -7.39 -12.17 -8.05
N GLY A 398 -7.73 -12.39 -9.31
CA GLY A 398 -7.71 -13.69 -9.99
C GLY A 398 -7.40 -13.53 -11.47
N HIS A 399 -6.81 -14.56 -12.08
CA HIS A 399 -6.62 -14.61 -13.54
C HIS A 399 -7.96 -14.75 -14.26
N THR A 400 -8.94 -15.36 -13.61
CA THR A 400 -10.32 -15.48 -14.09
C THR A 400 -11.30 -15.01 -13.03
N GLU A 401 -12.54 -14.71 -13.43
CA GLU A 401 -13.62 -14.40 -12.49
C GLU A 401 -13.84 -15.52 -11.46
N ALA A 402 -13.79 -16.78 -11.91
CA ALA A 402 -13.99 -17.95 -11.06
C ALA A 402 -12.91 -18.07 -9.98
N GLU A 403 -11.66 -17.82 -10.32
CA GLU A 403 -10.54 -17.86 -9.38
C GLU A 403 -10.63 -16.76 -8.31
N ALA A 404 -11.03 -15.54 -8.70
CA ALA A 404 -11.26 -14.45 -7.76
C ALA A 404 -12.40 -14.78 -6.77
N LEU A 405 -13.45 -15.44 -7.26
CA LEU A 405 -14.56 -15.91 -6.42
C LEU A 405 -14.14 -17.06 -5.49
N GLU A 406 -13.35 -18.01 -5.97
CA GLU A 406 -12.81 -19.10 -5.15
C GLU A 406 -11.94 -18.56 -4.01
N THR A 407 -11.03 -17.64 -4.33
CA THR A 407 -10.19 -16.96 -3.34
C THR A 407 -11.03 -16.19 -2.33
N PHE A 408 -12.10 -15.51 -2.79
CA PHE A 408 -13.03 -14.82 -1.90
C PHE A 408 -13.73 -15.78 -0.92
N GLU A 409 -14.15 -16.96 -1.36
CA GLU A 409 -14.75 -17.96 -0.46
C GLU A 409 -13.72 -18.56 0.51
N GLN A 410 -12.47 -18.78 0.09
CA GLN A 410 -11.38 -19.16 1.01
C GLN A 410 -11.18 -18.09 2.08
N LEU A 411 -11.17 -16.82 1.68
CA LEU A 411 -11.03 -15.69 2.60
C LEU A 411 -12.20 -15.61 3.58
N ARG A 412 -13.44 -15.81 3.12
CA ARG A 412 -14.62 -15.90 4.01
C ARG A 412 -14.48 -17.02 5.03
N TYR A 413 -13.95 -18.18 4.61
CA TYR A 413 -13.69 -19.30 5.51
C TYR A 413 -12.64 -18.94 6.58
N LEU A 414 -11.54 -18.28 6.21
CA LEU A 414 -10.49 -17.87 7.16
C LEU A 414 -10.99 -16.90 8.23
N TYR A 415 -11.89 -15.99 7.87
CA TYR A 415 -12.45 -15.01 8.80
C TYR A 415 -13.62 -15.54 9.64
N HIS A 416 -14.28 -16.62 9.22
CA HIS A 416 -15.42 -17.20 9.92
C HIS A 416 -14.98 -17.93 11.21
N PRO A 417 -15.75 -17.87 12.32
CA PRO A 417 -17.03 -17.16 12.50
C PRO A 417 -16.89 -15.71 12.98
N LYS A 418 -15.66 -15.25 13.26
CA LYS A 418 -15.43 -14.00 14.00
C LYS A 418 -15.68 -12.75 13.16
N ILE A 419 -15.32 -12.76 11.88
CA ILE A 419 -15.52 -11.62 10.98
C ILE A 419 -16.29 -12.08 9.74
N ALA A 420 -17.37 -11.38 9.42
CA ALA A 420 -18.05 -11.57 8.16
C ALA A 420 -17.30 -10.82 7.05
N VAL A 421 -17.12 -11.46 5.90
CA VAL A 421 -16.62 -10.80 4.69
C VAL A 421 -17.68 -10.89 3.60
N GLU A 422 -17.99 -9.74 3.03
CA GLU A 422 -19.20 -9.51 2.25
C GLU A 422 -18.86 -8.88 0.91
N ARG A 423 -19.55 -9.30 -0.16
CA ARG A 423 -19.41 -8.71 -1.48
C ARG A 423 -20.59 -7.78 -1.76
N SER A 424 -20.29 -6.52 -2.07
CA SER A 424 -21.29 -5.53 -2.45
C SER A 424 -21.47 -5.46 -3.96
N GLU A 425 -22.57 -4.84 -4.41
CA GLU A 425 -22.71 -4.38 -5.79
C GLU A 425 -21.78 -3.18 -6.07
N ALA A 426 -21.69 -2.76 -7.34
CA ALA A 426 -20.88 -1.61 -7.78
C ALA A 426 -19.36 -1.78 -7.56
N GLN A 427 -18.84 -2.94 -7.96
CA GLN A 427 -17.42 -3.32 -7.85
C GLN A 427 -16.46 -2.26 -8.42
N HIS A 428 -16.79 -1.63 -9.55
CA HIS A 428 -15.97 -0.55 -10.14
C HIS A 428 -15.83 0.67 -9.22
N ALA A 429 -16.93 1.12 -8.61
CA ALA A 429 -16.91 2.26 -7.70
C ALA A 429 -16.15 1.92 -6.41
N LEU A 430 -16.32 0.70 -5.89
CA LEU A 430 -15.59 0.22 -4.72
C LEU A 430 -14.09 0.08 -4.98
N ALA A 431 -13.68 -0.34 -6.19
CA ALA A 431 -12.29 -0.40 -6.59
C ALA A 431 -11.63 0.99 -6.57
N ARG A 432 -12.37 2.05 -6.94
CA ARG A 432 -11.85 3.44 -6.88
C ARG A 432 -11.47 3.86 -5.47
N GLU A 433 -12.08 3.29 -4.42
CA GLU A 433 -11.72 3.60 -3.02
C GLU A 433 -10.25 3.29 -2.67
N PHE A 434 -9.55 2.47 -3.47
CA PHE A 434 -8.12 2.16 -3.31
C PHE A 434 -7.20 3.28 -3.80
N ILE A 435 -7.68 4.15 -4.69
CA ILE A 435 -6.90 5.24 -5.25
C ILE A 435 -6.84 6.40 -4.26
N PRO A 436 -5.64 6.91 -3.94
CA PRO A 436 -5.48 8.12 -3.14
C PRO A 436 -6.35 9.27 -3.64
N GLY A 437 -7.12 9.89 -2.75
CA GLY A 437 -7.96 11.04 -3.06
C GLY A 437 -9.35 10.72 -3.61
N GLU A 438 -9.62 9.49 -4.05
CA GLU A 438 -10.97 9.07 -4.44
C GLU A 438 -11.93 9.06 -3.24
N PRO A 439 -13.21 9.42 -3.42
CA PRO A 439 -14.21 9.39 -2.37
C PRO A 439 -14.68 7.97 -2.05
N LEU A 440 -15.37 7.81 -0.91
CA LEU A 440 -16.10 6.58 -0.59
C LEU A 440 -17.24 6.38 -1.60
N ALA A 441 -17.36 5.17 -2.14
CA ALA A 441 -18.39 4.83 -3.12
C ALA A 441 -19.77 4.71 -2.45
N ASN A 442 -19.81 4.12 -1.26
CA ASN A 442 -21.05 3.97 -0.50
C ASN A 442 -20.78 3.95 1.02
N THR A 443 -21.87 3.99 1.79
CA THR A 443 -21.83 3.93 3.26
C THR A 443 -22.12 2.53 3.82
N ALA A 444 -22.37 1.55 2.95
CA ALA A 444 -22.63 0.17 3.35
C ALA A 444 -21.40 -0.43 4.05
N TYR A 445 -21.63 -1.39 4.95
CA TYR A 445 -20.58 -2.06 5.72
C TYR A 445 -19.72 -1.14 6.61
N ARG A 446 -20.17 0.09 6.89
CA ARG A 446 -19.52 0.94 7.91
C ARG A 446 -19.44 0.19 9.24
N ARG A 447 -18.24 0.04 9.80
CA ARG A 447 -18.04 -0.52 11.14
C ARG A 447 -17.85 0.61 12.13
N ARG A 448 -18.28 0.36 13.36
CA ARG A 448 -18.02 1.21 14.53
C ARG A 448 -17.37 0.31 15.57
N MET A 449 -16.18 0.68 16.02
CA MET A 449 -15.37 -0.14 16.93
C MET A 449 -14.56 0.77 17.86
N SER A 450 -13.98 0.20 18.92
CA SER A 450 -12.95 0.93 19.68
C SER A 450 -11.71 1.16 18.84
N VAL A 451 -10.98 2.24 19.13
CA VAL A 451 -9.68 2.49 18.50
C VAL A 451 -8.71 1.37 18.83
N ARG A 452 -8.80 0.77 20.03
CA ARG A 452 -8.05 -0.44 20.36
C ARG A 452 -8.36 -1.61 19.41
N HIS A 453 -9.63 -1.88 19.11
CA HIS A 453 -10.02 -2.93 18.17
C HIS A 453 -9.57 -2.63 16.73
N ALA A 454 -9.59 -1.36 16.33
CA ALA A 454 -8.99 -0.95 15.05
C ALA A 454 -7.46 -1.13 15.04
N ALA A 455 -6.79 -0.90 16.17
CA ALA A 455 -5.34 -1.10 16.30
C ALA A 455 -4.93 -2.58 16.29
N MET A 456 -5.81 -3.50 16.70
CA MET A 456 -5.62 -4.96 16.54
C MET A 456 -5.49 -5.40 15.07
N ALA A 457 -5.77 -4.52 14.11
CA ALA A 457 -5.51 -4.75 12.70
C ALA A 457 -4.04 -5.04 12.40
N VAL A 458 -3.15 -4.27 13.05
CA VAL A 458 -1.70 -4.20 12.86
C VAL A 458 -1.29 -4.46 11.39
N PRO A 459 -1.70 -3.61 10.41
CA PRO A 459 -1.41 -3.88 8.99
C PRO A 459 0.10 -3.95 8.68
N VAL A 460 0.93 -3.31 9.51
CA VAL A 460 2.39 -3.30 9.42
C VAL A 460 3.05 -4.60 9.91
N ALA A 461 2.32 -5.49 10.58
CA ALA A 461 2.84 -6.76 11.05
C ALA A 461 3.24 -7.63 9.85
N THR A 462 4.53 -7.94 9.70
CA THR A 462 5.04 -8.76 8.60
C THR A 462 6.30 -9.49 9.03
N ASP A 463 6.68 -10.52 8.26
CA ASP A 463 7.94 -11.22 8.47
C ASP A 463 9.11 -10.37 7.97
N LEU A 464 9.75 -9.66 8.91
CA LEU A 464 11.03 -8.99 8.72
C LEU A 464 12.17 -9.98 8.92
N ILE A 465 12.26 -10.93 8.01
CA ILE A 465 13.26 -12.00 8.02
C ILE A 465 13.97 -11.99 6.66
N GLY A 466 15.30 -12.07 6.70
CA GLY A 466 16.17 -12.12 5.54
C GLY A 466 17.18 -10.98 5.50
N ASP A 467 18.36 -11.30 4.99
CA ASP A 467 19.43 -10.35 4.73
C ASP A 467 19.19 -9.58 3.41
N GLN A 468 19.99 -8.54 3.17
CA GLN A 468 19.93 -7.80 1.89
C GLN A 468 20.56 -8.59 0.74
N TYR A 469 21.48 -9.49 1.05
CA TYR A 469 22.23 -10.31 0.10
C TYR A 469 22.55 -11.67 0.74
N GLY A 470 23.05 -12.60 -0.08
CA GLY A 470 23.32 -13.97 0.32
C GLY A 470 22.44 -14.97 -0.44
N PRO A 471 22.75 -16.28 -0.37
CA PRO A 471 22.00 -17.31 -1.07
C PRO A 471 20.50 -17.31 -0.73
N LEU A 472 19.63 -17.46 -1.73
CA LEU A 472 18.17 -17.54 -1.55
C LEU A 472 17.74 -18.93 -1.07
N THR A 473 18.07 -19.29 0.17
CA THR A 473 17.85 -20.67 0.63
C THR A 473 16.42 -20.92 1.10
N PHE A 474 15.74 -19.90 1.61
CA PHE A 474 14.45 -20.06 2.28
C PHE A 474 13.33 -19.29 1.60
N THR A 475 12.10 -19.73 1.84
CA THR A 475 10.89 -18.94 1.56
C THR A 475 10.11 -18.70 2.86
N SER A 476 9.53 -17.52 3.01
CA SER A 476 8.63 -17.22 4.13
C SER A 476 7.36 -18.06 3.98
N ARG A 477 6.90 -18.72 5.04
CA ARG A 477 5.64 -19.46 4.99
C ARG A 477 4.43 -18.54 4.78
N THR A 478 4.42 -17.37 5.41
CA THR A 478 3.30 -16.43 5.31
C THR A 478 3.28 -15.82 3.92
N SER A 479 4.41 -15.29 3.46
CA SER A 479 4.47 -14.50 2.24
C SER A 479 5.02 -15.24 1.04
N ASP A 480 5.34 -16.53 1.09
CA ASP A 480 6.04 -17.30 0.03
C ASP A 480 7.24 -16.56 -0.62
N ARG A 481 7.75 -15.54 0.09
CA ARG A 481 8.77 -14.61 -0.37
C ARG A 481 10.10 -15.32 -0.21
N VAL A 482 10.94 -15.25 -1.23
CA VAL A 482 12.33 -15.69 -1.11
C VAL A 482 13.07 -14.87 -0.05
N ILE A 483 13.85 -15.55 0.77
CA ILE A 483 14.60 -14.98 1.88
C ILE A 483 16.09 -15.20 1.59
N PRO A 484 16.84 -14.13 1.28
CA PRO A 484 18.29 -14.17 1.30
C PRO A 484 18.77 -14.45 2.72
N TRP A 485 19.75 -15.33 2.84
CA TRP A 485 20.42 -15.56 4.12
C TRP A 485 21.93 -15.49 3.92
N ASN A 486 22.60 -14.62 4.67
CA ASN A 486 24.05 -14.54 4.78
C ASN A 486 24.49 -15.26 6.07
N PRO A 487 25.09 -16.46 5.97
CA PRO A 487 25.55 -17.21 7.15
C PRO A 487 26.67 -16.50 7.93
N TRP A 488 27.34 -15.50 7.33
CA TRP A 488 28.43 -14.75 7.94
C TRP A 488 28.01 -13.42 8.55
N HIS A 489 26.76 -12.99 8.40
CA HIS A 489 26.30 -11.66 8.81
C HIS A 489 26.70 -11.31 10.26
N ASP A 490 26.45 -12.23 11.19
CA ASP A 490 26.74 -12.03 12.61
C ASP A 490 28.23 -12.02 12.93
N MET A 491 29.04 -12.79 12.20
CA MET A 491 30.50 -12.79 12.35
C MET A 491 31.09 -11.48 11.85
N ASP A 492 30.61 -11.00 10.69
CA ASP A 492 31.13 -9.80 10.04
C ASP A 492 30.71 -8.53 10.79
N ASN A 493 29.42 -8.40 11.12
CA ASN A 493 28.85 -7.15 11.64
C ASN A 493 28.76 -7.09 13.16
N HIS A 494 28.56 -8.23 13.82
CA HIS A 494 28.33 -8.30 15.27
C HIS A 494 29.50 -8.92 16.04
N GLN A 495 30.48 -9.50 15.34
CA GLN A 495 31.65 -10.15 15.94
C GLN A 495 31.26 -11.26 16.93
N VAL A 496 30.17 -11.97 16.64
CA VAL A 496 29.68 -13.13 17.41
C VAL A 496 29.74 -14.41 16.58
N SER A 497 29.62 -15.57 17.24
CA SER A 497 29.65 -16.87 16.57
C SER A 497 28.51 -17.03 15.57
N GLY A 498 28.83 -17.44 14.34
CA GLY A 498 27.83 -17.80 13.30
C GLY A 498 27.21 -19.21 13.47
N LEU A 499 27.33 -19.82 14.65
CA LEU A 499 26.79 -21.15 14.92
C LEU A 499 25.27 -21.17 14.78
N THR A 500 24.78 -21.88 13.77
CA THR A 500 23.34 -22.01 13.49
C THR A 500 22.86 -23.44 13.75
N PRO A 501 22.06 -23.69 14.81
CA PRO A 501 21.51 -25.02 15.06
C PRO A 501 20.35 -25.35 14.11
N ILE A 502 20.46 -26.44 13.36
CA ILE A 502 19.39 -26.97 12.51
C ILE A 502 18.73 -28.14 13.23
N ILE A 503 17.51 -27.94 13.74
CA ILE A 503 16.79 -28.92 14.57
C ILE A 503 15.52 -29.37 13.84
N GLY A 504 15.26 -30.68 13.84
CA GLY A 504 14.06 -31.25 13.23
C GLY A 504 13.97 -32.76 13.44
N GLY A 505 12.75 -33.30 13.32
CA GLY A 505 12.48 -34.73 13.44
C GLY A 505 13.15 -35.58 12.34
N LEU A 506 13.05 -36.91 12.46
CA LEU A 506 13.51 -37.80 11.39
C LEU A 506 12.73 -37.53 10.10
N GLY A 507 13.42 -37.46 8.96
CA GLY A 507 12.79 -37.17 7.67
C GLY A 507 12.44 -35.69 7.42
N SER A 508 12.76 -34.78 8.34
CA SER A 508 12.44 -33.34 8.18
C SER A 508 13.30 -32.59 7.15
N GLY A 509 14.13 -33.29 6.38
CA GLY A 509 14.99 -32.66 5.35
C GLY A 509 16.29 -32.01 5.86
N LYS A 510 16.74 -32.26 7.10
CA LYS A 510 17.99 -31.67 7.65
C LYS A 510 19.21 -31.89 6.74
N THR A 511 19.44 -33.13 6.32
CA THR A 511 20.55 -33.50 5.44
C THR A 511 20.49 -32.76 4.12
N PHE A 512 19.29 -32.64 3.52
CA PHE A 512 19.09 -31.88 2.29
C PHE A 512 19.44 -30.41 2.48
N LEU A 513 18.91 -29.77 3.53
CA LEU A 513 19.22 -28.37 3.83
C LEU A 513 20.72 -28.14 4.05
N MET A 514 21.38 -28.99 4.84
CA MET A 514 22.82 -28.89 5.07
C MET A 514 23.63 -29.04 3.78
N GLY A 515 23.25 -29.97 2.90
CA GLY A 515 23.87 -30.14 1.59
C GLY A 515 23.72 -28.90 0.72
N THR A 516 22.51 -28.36 0.61
CA THR A 516 22.23 -27.13 -0.15
C THR A 516 23.03 -25.95 0.38
N LEU A 517 23.09 -25.77 1.70
CA LEU A 517 23.87 -24.71 2.33
C LEU A 517 25.37 -24.86 2.06
N ALA A 518 25.89 -26.09 2.12
CA ALA A 518 27.29 -26.37 1.81
C ALA A 518 27.62 -26.02 0.35
N VAL A 519 26.78 -26.44 -0.60
CA VAL A 519 26.95 -26.10 -2.02
C VAL A 519 26.92 -24.60 -2.22
N GLN A 520 25.94 -23.90 -1.65
CA GLN A 520 25.82 -22.45 -1.78
C GLN A 520 27.02 -21.70 -1.15
N ALA A 521 27.50 -22.13 0.01
CA ALA A 521 28.66 -21.56 0.67
C ALA A 521 29.97 -21.78 -0.12
N VAL A 522 30.20 -23.01 -0.59
CA VAL A 522 31.38 -23.35 -1.39
C VAL A 522 31.34 -22.57 -2.72
N ARG A 523 30.21 -22.59 -3.43
CA ARG A 523 30.09 -21.92 -4.74
C ARG A 523 30.13 -20.42 -4.65
N SER A 524 29.48 -19.79 -3.67
CA SER A 524 29.35 -18.33 -3.59
C SER A 524 30.54 -17.64 -2.93
N LEU A 525 31.28 -18.33 -2.04
CA LEU A 525 32.34 -17.72 -1.24
C LEU A 525 33.67 -18.46 -1.28
N SER A 526 33.76 -19.57 -2.02
CA SER A 526 34.91 -20.48 -1.96
C SER A 526 35.19 -20.94 -0.52
N ALA A 527 34.14 -21.08 0.30
CA ALA A 527 34.26 -21.39 1.71
C ALA A 527 34.74 -22.84 1.92
N TYR A 528 35.59 -23.06 2.91
CA TYR A 528 35.96 -24.40 3.34
C TYR A 528 34.83 -25.03 4.15
N VAL A 529 34.23 -26.10 3.62
CA VAL A 529 33.15 -26.83 4.28
C VAL A 529 33.58 -28.27 4.56
N THR A 530 33.41 -28.71 5.81
CA THR A 530 33.55 -30.11 6.21
C THR A 530 32.19 -30.64 6.61
N LEU A 531 31.73 -31.69 5.92
CA LEU A 531 30.46 -32.34 6.20
C LEU A 531 30.72 -33.69 6.87
N LEU A 532 30.15 -33.89 8.05
CA LEU A 532 30.12 -35.19 8.71
C LEU A 532 28.82 -35.88 8.31
N ASP A 533 28.91 -36.80 7.35
CA ASP A 533 27.76 -37.51 6.80
C ASP A 533 27.78 -39.00 7.18
N PRO A 534 27.20 -39.38 8.33
CA PRO A 534 27.14 -40.78 8.73
C PRO A 534 26.24 -41.63 7.81
N SER A 535 25.37 -41.01 7.02
CA SER A 535 24.43 -41.71 6.14
C SER A 535 24.99 -41.97 4.74
N GLY A 536 25.90 -41.12 4.24
CA GLY A 536 26.51 -41.20 2.91
C GLY A 536 25.92 -40.33 1.76
N PRO A 537 24.65 -39.86 1.75
CA PRO A 537 24.07 -39.11 0.63
C PRO A 537 24.83 -37.85 0.19
N LEU A 538 25.47 -37.13 1.12
CA LEU A 538 26.18 -35.89 0.83
C LEU A 538 27.50 -36.14 0.09
N THR A 539 27.97 -37.39 0.03
CA THR A 539 29.13 -37.77 -0.80
C THR A 539 28.87 -37.50 -2.29
N GLU A 540 27.62 -37.59 -2.76
CA GLU A 540 27.28 -37.32 -4.17
C GLU A 540 27.55 -35.86 -4.58
N LEU A 541 27.59 -34.91 -3.62
CA LEU A 541 27.97 -33.53 -3.91
C LEU A 541 29.39 -33.43 -4.48
N THR A 542 30.28 -34.35 -4.10
CA THR A 542 31.66 -34.40 -4.60
C THR A 542 31.77 -34.81 -6.07
N LYS A 543 30.67 -35.29 -6.66
CA LYS A 543 30.61 -35.69 -8.07
C LYS A 543 30.00 -34.60 -8.97
N MET A 544 29.48 -33.51 -8.40
CA MET A 544 28.95 -32.39 -9.18
C MET A 544 30.11 -31.77 -9.99
N PRO A 545 29.98 -31.53 -11.30
CA PRO A 545 31.09 -31.06 -12.13
C PRO A 545 31.74 -29.77 -11.60
N GLU A 546 30.94 -28.83 -11.12
CA GLU A 546 31.38 -27.56 -10.53
C GLU A 546 32.08 -27.70 -9.16
N LEU A 547 31.94 -28.83 -8.46
CA LEU A 547 32.54 -29.06 -7.14
C LEU A 547 33.62 -30.14 -7.16
N ALA A 548 33.59 -31.06 -8.13
CA ALA A 548 34.46 -32.24 -8.16
C ALA A 548 35.96 -31.90 -8.11
N PRO A 549 36.46 -30.84 -8.79
CA PRO A 549 37.88 -30.46 -8.67
C PRO A 549 38.27 -29.93 -7.29
N TYR A 550 37.31 -29.44 -6.51
CA TYR A 550 37.52 -28.73 -5.24
C TYR A 550 37.08 -29.54 -4.00
N SER A 551 36.59 -30.76 -4.19
CA SER A 551 36.00 -31.57 -3.13
C SER A 551 36.57 -32.97 -3.09
N ARG A 552 36.48 -33.61 -1.92
CA ARG A 552 36.90 -35.00 -1.72
C ARG A 552 35.98 -35.66 -0.71
N SER A 553 35.65 -36.93 -0.94
CA SER A 553 35.01 -37.77 0.06
C SER A 553 36.06 -38.60 0.78
N LEU A 554 35.90 -38.74 2.10
CA LEU A 554 36.77 -39.53 2.96
C LEU A 554 35.90 -40.52 3.74
N GLU A 555 35.88 -41.76 3.30
CA GLU A 555 35.21 -42.85 4.00
C GLU A 555 36.16 -43.46 5.03
N LEU A 556 35.90 -43.21 6.32
CA LEU A 556 36.79 -43.64 7.40
C LEU A 556 36.86 -45.17 7.58
N LEU A 557 35.85 -45.91 7.10
CA LEU A 557 35.82 -47.37 7.17
C LEU A 557 36.82 -48.01 6.20
N ASP A 558 37.04 -47.38 5.05
CA ASP A 558 37.91 -47.87 3.98
C ASP A 558 39.18 -47.00 3.79
N ALA A 559 39.41 -46.04 4.70
CA ALA A 559 40.53 -45.12 4.62
C ALA A 559 41.87 -45.84 4.88
N PRO A 560 42.94 -45.52 4.11
CA PRO A 560 44.29 -46.02 4.38
C PRO A 560 44.76 -45.72 5.81
N ALA A 561 45.54 -46.63 6.39
CA ALA A 561 46.16 -46.40 7.69
C ALA A 561 47.02 -45.12 7.68
N GLY A 562 46.77 -44.22 8.63
CA GLY A 562 47.44 -42.91 8.73
C GLY A 562 46.66 -41.73 8.15
N THR A 563 45.48 -41.95 7.56
CA THR A 563 44.64 -40.86 6.99
C THR A 563 44.20 -39.81 8.01
N LEU A 564 44.02 -40.20 9.28
CA LEU A 564 43.70 -39.30 10.40
C LEU A 564 44.87 -39.14 11.39
N ASN A 565 46.11 -39.40 10.96
CA ASN A 565 47.26 -39.13 11.82
C ASN A 565 47.51 -37.61 11.86
N PRO A 566 47.35 -36.94 13.01
CA PRO A 566 47.38 -35.48 13.12
C PRO A 566 48.74 -34.85 12.78
#